data_AF-A0A6C0F744-F1
#
_entry.id   AF-A0A6C0F744-F1
#
_cell.length_a   1.000
_cell.length_b   1.000
_cell.length_c   1.000
_cell.angle_alpha   90.00
_cell.angle_beta   90.00
_cell.angle_gamma   90.00
#
_symmetry.space_group_name_H-M   'P 1'
#
loop_
_entity.id
_entity.type
_entity.pdbx_description
1 polymer ?
#
loop_
_entity_poly.entity_id
_entity_poly.type
_entity_poly.pdbx_seq_one_letter_code
_entity_poly.pdbx_strand_id
1 'polypeptide(L)' 'MDGGGLSNVFANLFVKNPQKNSFIVMIVSIILKTIIVMVTYNKIWPRLVENTGQDTSKFKPLTFFEAFLFVILFMFL' A
#
# COMPACT_ATOMS: atom_id res chain seq x y z
N MET A 1 16.24 -22.37 -15.25
CA MET A 1 15.44 -21.76 -14.16
C MET A 1 15.03 -20.38 -14.62
N ASP A 2 13.76 -20.27 -15.05
CA ASP A 2 13.16 -19.11 -15.68
C ASP A 2 12.93 -17.96 -14.69
N GLY A 3 14.00 -17.27 -14.31
CA GLY A 3 13.94 -16.02 -13.53
C GLY A 3 13.41 -14.81 -14.33
N GLY A 4 13.09 -14.99 -15.61
CA GLY A 4 12.79 -13.89 -16.54
C GLY A 4 11.33 -13.43 -16.57
N GLY A 5 10.37 -14.21 -16.07
CA GLY A 5 8.94 -13.92 -16.25
C GLY A 5 8.52 -12.58 -15.65
N LEU A 6 8.83 -12.36 -14.37
CA LEU A 6 8.49 -11.09 -13.69
C LEU A 6 9.29 -9.93 -14.27
N SER A 7 10.61 -10.08 -14.43
CA SER A 7 11.47 -9.04 -15.01
C SER A 7 10.98 -8.57 -16.38
N ASN A 8 10.61 -9.50 -17.25
CA ASN A 8 10.13 -9.19 -18.61
C ASN A 8 8.73 -8.55 -18.59
N VAL A 9 7.88 -8.92 -17.63
CA VAL A 9 6.57 -8.27 -17.41
C VAL A 9 6.76 -6.84 -16.91
N PHE A 10 7.64 -6.62 -15.94
CA PHE A 10 8.00 -5.27 -15.46
C PHE A 10 8.59 -4.43 -16.60
N ALA A 11 9.58 -4.94 -17.34
CA ALA A 11 10.17 -4.20 -18.46
C ALA A 11 9.13 -3.82 -19.54
N ASN A 12 8.22 -4.74 -19.91
CA ASN A 12 7.18 -4.43 -20.89
C ASN A 12 6.11 -3.46 -20.37
N LEU A 13 5.76 -3.54 -19.08
CA LEU A 13 4.83 -2.62 -18.41
C LEU A 13 5.40 -1.23 -18.16
N PHE A 14 6.72 -1.04 -18.14
CA PHE A 14 7.30 0.29 -17.91
C PHE A 14 7.91 0.91 -19.19
N VAL A 15 8.33 0.12 -20.18
CA VAL A 15 9.12 0.61 -21.32
C VAL A 15 8.35 0.69 -22.63
N LYS A 16 7.34 -0.17 -22.87
CA LYS A 16 6.80 -0.36 -24.23
C LYS A 16 5.67 0.60 -24.64
N ASN A 17 4.92 1.20 -23.69
CA ASN A 17 3.82 2.14 -23.97
C ASN A 17 3.57 3.13 -22.81
N PRO A 18 4.33 4.23 -22.69
CA PRO A 18 4.35 5.06 -21.49
C PRO A 18 2.98 5.68 -21.13
N GLN A 19 2.14 6.08 -22.10
CA GLN A 19 0.86 6.71 -21.80
C GLN A 19 -0.22 5.74 -21.28
N LYS A 20 -0.42 4.57 -21.90
CA LYS A 20 -1.34 3.54 -21.39
C LYS A 20 -0.84 2.91 -20.10
N ASN A 21 0.48 2.79 -19.95
CA ASN A 21 1.09 2.24 -18.75
C ASN A 21 1.01 3.20 -17.56
N SER A 22 0.97 4.52 -17.80
CA SER A 22 0.87 5.52 -16.73
C SER A 22 -0.36 5.35 -15.84
N PHE A 23 -1.51 4.99 -16.41
CA PHE A 23 -2.74 4.77 -15.64
C PHE A 23 -2.65 3.51 -14.76
N ILE A 24 -2.08 2.43 -15.31
CA ILE A 24 -1.87 1.17 -14.57
C ILE A 24 -0.88 1.39 -13.42
N VAL A 25 0.22 2.09 -13.67
CA VAL A 25 1.22 2.42 -12.66
C VAL A 25 0.61 3.28 -11.55
N MET A 26 -0.25 4.24 -11.89
CA MET A 26 -0.97 5.05 -10.91
C MET A 26 -1.87 4.19 -10.01
N ILE A 27 -2.69 3.31 -10.59
CA ILE A 27 -3.56 2.40 -9.81
C ILE A 27 -2.72 1.49 -8.90
N VAL A 28 -1.68 0.86 -9.45
CA VAL A 28 -0.78 -0.01 -8.68
C VAL A 28 -0.13 0.75 -7.53
N SER A 29 0.28 2.01 -7.76
CA SER A 29 0.86 2.86 -6.72
C SER A 29 -0.13 3.18 -5.60
N ILE A 30 -1.41 3.42 -5.92
CA ILE A 30 -2.46 3.67 -4.92
C ILE A 30 -2.74 2.42 -4.10
N ILE A 31 -2.82 1.25 -4.74
CA ILE A 31 -3.01 -0.03 -4.04
C ILE A 31 -1.81 -0.31 -3.13
N LEU A 32 -0.58 -0.09 -3.61
CA LEU A 32 0.62 -0.28 -2.81
C LEU A 32 0.66 0.65 -1.59
N LYS A 33 0.35 1.93 -1.77
CA LYS A 33 0.21 2.90 -0.66
C LYS A 33 -0.84 2.44 0.35
N THR A 34 -1.98 1.97 -0.12
CA THR A 34 -3.06 1.44 0.73
C THR A 34 -2.58 0.27 1.59
N ILE A 35 -1.86 -0.69 0.98
CA ILE A 35 -1.29 -1.83 1.69
C ILE A 35 -0.27 -1.35 2.73
N ILE A 36 0.61 -0.41 2.37
CA ILE A 36 1.61 0.15 3.30
C ILE A 36 0.93 0.78 4.51
N VAL A 37 -0.09 1.62 4.31
CA VAL A 37 -0.84 2.26 5.39
C VAL A 37 -1.54 1.23 6.27
N MET A 38 -2.24 0.28 5.66
CA MET A 38 -2.92 -0.80 6.38
C MET A 38 -1.94 -1.60 7.24
N VAL A 39 -0.80 -2.01 6.69
CA VAL A 39 0.21 -2.80 7.42
C VAL A 39 0.85 -1.98 8.54
N THR A 40 1.19 -0.72 8.26
CA THR A 40 1.82 0.19 9.23
C THR A 40 0.89 0.39 10.42
N TYR A 41 -0.36 0.75 10.16
CA TYR A 41 -1.34 0.93 11.22
C TYR A 41 -1.61 -0.38 11.98
N ASN A 42 -1.83 -1.49 11.28
CA ASN A 42 -2.24 -2.73 11.93
C ASN A 42 -1.11 -3.44 12.70
N LYS A 43 0.16 -3.28 12.28
CA LYS A 43 1.29 -4.00 12.89
C LYS A 43 2.23 -3.11 13.70
N ILE A 44 2.46 -1.88 13.26
CA ILE A 44 3.48 -1.00 13.86
C ILE A 44 2.86 -0.18 14.98
N TRP A 45 1.68 0.40 14.74
CA TRP A 45 0.99 1.23 15.74
C TRP A 45 0.73 0.53 17.09
N PRO A 46 0.08 -0.65 17.16
CA PRO A 46 -0.21 -1.28 18.46
C PRO A 46 1.05 -1.59 19.26
N ARG A 47 2.13 -2.01 18.58
CA ARG A 47 3.43 -2.26 19.23
C ARG A 47 4.06 -0.98 19.79
N LEU A 48 3.92 0.13 19.08
CA LEU A 48 4.42 1.42 19.54
C LEU A 48 3.67 1.85 20.82
N VAL A 49 2.34 1.71 20.81
CA VAL A 49 1.45 2.05 21.93
C VAL A 49 1.68 1.16 23.14
N GLU A 50 1.87 -0.15 22.95
CA GLU A 50 2.22 -1.08 24.04
C GLU A 50 3.56 -0.71 24.67
N ASN A 51 4.56 -0.35 23.87
CA ASN A 51 5.88 0.05 24.36
C ASN A 51 5.88 1.38 25.13
N THR A 52 4.89 2.25 24.92
CA THR A 52 4.73 3.49 25.69
C THR A 52 3.91 3.30 26.97
N GLY A 53 3.54 2.05 27.30
CA GLY A 53 2.76 1.70 28.49
C GLY A 53 1.28 2.05 28.38
N GLN A 54 0.79 2.30 27.16
CA GLN A 54 -0.62 2.57 26.88
C GLN A 54 -1.38 1.28 26.57
N ASP A 55 -2.69 1.30 26.80
CA ASP A 55 -3.57 0.15 26.60
C ASP A 55 -4.03 0.01 25.13
N THR A 56 -3.83 -1.17 24.55
CA THR A 56 -4.28 -1.54 23.21
C THR A 56 -5.62 -2.27 23.18
N SER A 57 -6.32 -2.42 24.32
CA SER A 57 -7.61 -3.12 24.40
C SER A 57 -8.70 -2.58 23.46
N LYS A 58 -8.64 -1.28 23.12
CA LYS A 58 -9.55 -0.61 22.19
C LYS A 58 -9.01 -0.49 20.76
N PHE A 59 -7.85 -1.07 20.48
CA PHE A 59 -7.24 -1.01 19.15
C PHE A 59 -8.12 -1.75 18.14
N LYS A 60 -8.56 -1.03 17.11
CA LYS A 60 -9.32 -1.61 16.00
C LYS A 60 -8.44 -1.56 14.75
N PRO A 61 -8.10 -2.71 14.14
CA PRO A 61 -7.32 -2.73 12.91
C PRO A 61 -8.12 -2.10 11.77
N LEU A 62 -7.42 -1.39 10.89
CA LEU A 62 -7.97 -0.88 9.64
C LEU A 62 -8.18 -2.03 8.66
N THR A 63 -9.37 -2.09 8.08
CA THR A 63 -9.66 -2.90 6.90
C THR A 63 -9.01 -2.27 5.66
N PHE A 64 -8.92 -3.04 4.57
CA PHE A 64 -8.42 -2.52 3.30
C PHE A 64 -9.23 -1.32 2.80
N PHE A 65 -10.57 -1.37 2.92
CA PHE A 65 -11.45 -0.30 2.48
C PHE A 65 -11.26 0.98 3.30
N GLU A 66 -11.15 0.86 4.63
CA GLU A 66 -10.86 2.00 5.51
C GLU A 66 -9.48 2.62 5.19
N ALA A 67 -8.46 1.79 4.97
CA ALA A 67 -7.13 2.25 4.58
C ALA A 67 -7.13 2.90 3.19
N PHE A 68 -7.91 2.39 2.24
CA PHE A 68 -8.03 2.93 0.90
C PHE A 68 -8.67 4.32 0.92
N LEU A 69 -9.78 4.47 1.66
CA LEU A 69 -10.44 5.76 1.85
C LEU A 69 -9.50 6.77 2.51
N PHE A 70 -8.70 6.34 3.48
CA PHE A 70 -7.68 7.19 4.11
C PHE A 70 -6.64 7.67 3.09
N VAL A 71 -6.07 6.76 2.29
CA VAL A 71 -5.10 7.13 1.23
C VAL A 71 -5.71 8.11 0.23
N ILE A 72 -6.95 7.88 -0.20
CA ILE A 72 -7.67 8.81 -1.10
C ILE A 72 -7.83 10.18 -0.45
N LEU A 73 -8.26 10.24 0.82
CA LEU A 73 -8.49 11.50 1.52
C LEU A 73 -7.21 12.34 1.59
N PHE A 74 -6.07 11.71 1.87
CA PHE A 74 -4.76 12.39 1.88
C PHE A 74 -4.21 12.74 0.48
N MET A 75 -4.75 12.18 -0.60
CA MET A 75 -4.38 12.63 -1.95
C MET A 75 -5.02 13.97 -2.32
N PHE A 76 -6.10 14.35 -1.65
CA PHE A 76 -6.84 15.60 -1.90
C PHE A 76 -6.57 16.70 -0.88
N LEU A 77 -5.91 16.37 0.23
CA LEU A 77 -5.50 17.30 1.29
C LEU A 77 -4.11 17.87 0.99
#